data_AF-A0A963X7M3-F1
#
_entry.id   AF-A0A963X7M3-F1
#
_cell.length_a   1.000
_cell.length_b   1.000
_cell.length_c   1.000
_cell.angle_alpha   90.00
_cell.angle_beta   90.00
_cell.angle_gamma   90.00
#
_symmetry.space_group_name_H-M   'P 1'
#
loop_
_entity.id
_entity.type
_entity.pdbx_description
1 polymer ?
#
loop_
_entity_poly.entity_id
_entity_poly.type
_entity_poly.pdbx_seq_one_letter_code
_entity_poly.pdbx_strand_id
1 'polypeptide(L)'
;MMLSAVLVLLLAGPAGAQSDPRSAYDQTPNAGIPGYNREILNGQSLDACLAACLDRDWCESVDFQRANGSCFLQPISERSSGKSLLKRNYPGHPYDHWARNHGTPTPAPAHRIVAAAPPDPVPAPPSSAPEMASGGCSWSTDFGPLDLPAHLPDDVRLGYGDEGGFILGQVFDRRVVGIWVQPRSDRMCDNARAGSRHWGQIHFDIDRPGGRLTGLWGMCDDPPNRPWRGTGTGCEAAAPPPPPRPKA
;
A
#
# COMPACT_ATOMS: atom_id res chain seq x y z
N MET A 1 29.96 19.42 65.17
CA MET A 1 28.86 19.54 64.19
C MET A 1 29.18 18.60 63.04
N MET A 2 28.40 17.51 62.91
CA MET A 2 28.69 16.40 62.00
C MET A 2 28.37 16.76 60.54
N LEU A 3 29.28 16.39 59.63
CA LEU A 3 29.04 16.39 58.18
C LEU A 3 28.08 15.25 57.83
N SER A 4 26.92 15.58 57.24
CA SER A 4 26.08 14.62 56.52
C SER A 4 26.31 14.76 55.03
N ALA A 5 27.08 13.83 54.46
CA ALA A 5 27.13 13.62 53.02
C ALA A 5 25.92 12.73 52.64
N VAL A 6 24.97 13.30 51.90
CA VAL A 6 23.87 12.53 51.29
C VAL A 6 24.38 11.96 49.98
N LEU A 7 24.69 10.66 49.98
CA LEU A 7 25.04 9.89 48.80
C LEU A 7 23.77 9.57 48.02
N VAL A 8 23.54 10.28 46.91
CA VAL A 8 22.47 9.96 45.96
C VAL A 8 22.96 8.80 45.08
N LEU A 9 22.52 7.57 45.39
CA LEU A 9 22.66 6.43 44.50
C LEU A 9 21.69 6.62 43.32
N LEU A 10 22.22 6.97 42.14
CA LEU A 10 21.50 6.85 40.87
C LEU A 10 21.37 5.36 40.55
N LEU A 11 20.19 4.78 40.78
CA LEU A 11 19.83 3.46 40.28
C LEU A 11 19.66 3.57 38.76
N ALA A 12 20.68 3.17 37.99
CA ALA A 12 20.52 2.88 36.58
C ALA A 12 19.56 1.70 36.46
N GLY A 13 18.33 1.97 35.99
CA GLY A 13 17.39 0.91 35.63
C GLY A 13 18.01 0.01 34.55
N PRO A 14 17.66 -1.29 34.49
CA PRO A 14 18.14 -2.15 33.43
C PRO A 14 17.69 -1.57 32.09
N ALA A 15 18.64 -1.29 31.21
CA ALA A 15 18.37 -1.06 29.80
C ALA A 15 17.58 -2.28 29.30
N GLY A 16 16.27 -2.09 29.06
CA GLY A 16 15.43 -3.14 28.51
C GLY A 16 16.07 -3.65 27.24
N ALA A 17 16.31 -4.95 27.14
CA ALA A 17 16.80 -5.57 25.93
C ALA A 17 15.80 -5.26 24.80
N GLN A 18 16.12 -4.29 23.94
CA GLN A 18 15.37 -4.04 22.72
C GLN A 18 15.47 -5.31 21.88
N SER A 19 14.32 -5.91 21.58
CA SER A 19 14.22 -7.05 20.67
C SER A 19 14.88 -6.74 19.33
N ASP A 20 15.66 -7.68 18.78
CA ASP A 20 16.29 -7.54 17.47
C ASP A 20 15.24 -7.22 16.40
N PRO A 21 15.30 -6.03 15.75
CA PRO A 21 14.29 -5.62 14.77
C PRO A 21 14.24 -6.54 13.55
N ARG A 22 15.30 -7.30 13.26
CA ARG A 22 15.35 -8.25 12.12
C ARG A 22 14.32 -9.36 12.24
N SER A 23 13.94 -9.75 13.46
CA SER A 23 12.93 -10.78 13.69
C SER A 23 11.55 -10.41 13.13
N ALA A 24 11.29 -9.13 12.93
CA ALA A 24 10.06 -8.62 12.34
C ALA A 24 10.09 -8.55 10.80
N TYR A 25 11.09 -9.12 10.13
CA TYR A 25 11.24 -9.02 8.68
C TYR A 25 11.66 -10.35 8.04
N ASP A 26 11.18 -10.58 6.82
CA ASP A 26 11.73 -11.58 5.91
C ASP A 26 12.71 -10.92 4.96
N GLN A 27 13.92 -11.48 4.89
CA GLN A 27 14.95 -11.00 3.99
C GLN A 27 14.84 -11.66 2.62
N THR A 28 14.94 -10.85 1.57
CA THR A 28 15.32 -11.30 0.24
C THR A 28 16.68 -10.71 -0.15
N PRO A 29 17.74 -11.54 -0.21
CA PRO A 29 19.06 -11.07 -0.60
C PRO A 29 19.13 -10.55 -2.03
N ASN A 30 20.02 -9.59 -2.29
CA ASN A 30 20.36 -9.08 -3.62
C ASN A 30 19.16 -8.53 -4.39
N ALA A 31 18.25 -7.87 -3.68
CA ALA A 31 16.97 -7.43 -4.20
C ALA A 31 16.60 -6.04 -3.70
N GLY A 32 15.74 -5.37 -4.44
CA GLY A 32 15.05 -4.16 -4.01
C GLY A 32 13.85 -3.84 -4.88
N ILE A 33 12.99 -2.94 -4.42
CA ILE A 33 11.81 -2.46 -5.13
C ILE A 33 12.10 -1.04 -5.67
N PRO A 34 12.29 -0.85 -6.98
CA PRO A 34 12.64 0.46 -7.52
C PRO A 34 11.41 1.40 -7.58
N GLY A 35 11.60 2.64 -7.13
CA GLY A 35 10.65 3.74 -7.39
C GLY A 35 9.61 4.00 -6.32
N TYR A 36 9.60 3.25 -5.21
CA TYR A 36 8.59 3.35 -4.14
C TYR A 36 9.18 3.86 -2.82
N ASN A 37 10.29 4.58 -2.91
CA ASN A 37 11.01 5.08 -1.75
C ASN A 37 10.26 6.31 -1.21
N ARG A 38 9.50 6.13 -0.13
CA ARG A 38 8.82 7.25 0.54
C ARG A 38 9.79 8.03 1.41
N GLU A 39 10.78 7.34 1.98
CA GLU A 39 11.84 7.97 2.77
C GLU A 39 13.19 7.32 2.49
N ILE A 40 14.24 8.14 2.47
CA ILE A 40 15.62 7.70 2.29
C ILE A 40 16.44 8.17 3.48
N LEU A 41 16.97 7.22 4.24
CA LEU A 41 17.89 7.46 5.35
C LEU A 41 19.30 7.08 4.89
N ASN A 42 20.33 7.85 5.25
CA ASN A 42 21.70 7.61 4.80
C ASN A 42 22.63 7.29 5.98
N GLY A 43 23.66 6.46 5.73
CA GLY A 43 24.68 6.16 6.73
C GLY A 43 24.18 5.38 7.95
N GLN A 44 23.09 4.63 7.80
CA GLN A 44 22.47 3.88 8.88
C GLN A 44 23.02 2.45 8.96
N SER A 45 22.94 1.84 10.15
CA SER A 45 23.02 0.39 10.26
C SER A 45 21.73 -0.24 9.76
N LEU A 46 21.78 -1.52 9.37
CA LEU A 46 20.58 -2.27 9.02
C LEU A 46 19.54 -2.23 10.16
N ASP A 47 19.97 -2.43 11.41
CA ASP A 47 19.06 -2.46 12.56
C ASP A 47 18.36 -1.10 12.75
N ALA A 48 19.08 0.00 12.52
CA ALA A 48 18.49 1.34 12.55
C ALA A 48 17.48 1.55 11.42
N CYS A 49 17.74 1.03 10.21
CA CYS A 49 16.78 1.07 9.11
C CYS A 49 15.48 0.32 9.45
N LEU A 50 15.62 -0.90 9.98
CA LEU A 50 14.48 -1.75 10.33
C LEU A 50 13.67 -1.15 11.48
N ALA A 51 14.34 -0.66 12.53
CA ALA A 51 13.68 0.06 13.62
C ALA A 51 12.93 1.31 13.11
N ALA A 52 13.55 2.11 12.25
CA ALA A 52 12.90 3.28 11.66
C ALA A 52 11.64 2.90 10.86
N CYS A 53 11.66 1.79 10.13
CA CYS A 53 10.49 1.29 9.43
C CYS A 53 9.41 0.80 10.41
N LEU A 54 9.76 0.11 11.50
CA LEU A 54 8.80 -0.31 12.53
C LEU A 54 8.09 0.88 13.20
N ASP A 55 8.78 2.00 13.36
CA ASP A 55 8.25 3.26 13.91
C ASP A 55 7.34 4.03 12.93
N ARG A 56 7.19 3.54 11.69
CA ARG A 56 6.32 4.14 10.67
C ARG A 56 5.17 3.19 10.36
N ASP A 57 3.97 3.67 10.62
CA ASP A 57 2.69 3.01 10.41
C ASP A 57 2.54 2.57 8.94
N TRP A 58 3.06 3.39 8.03
CA TRP A 58 2.98 3.18 6.58
C TRP A 58 4.06 2.23 6.05
N CYS A 59 5.12 1.92 6.80
CA CYS A 59 6.27 1.24 6.26
C CYS A 59 6.08 -0.28 6.25
N GLU A 60 6.09 -0.84 5.05
CA GLU A 60 5.91 -2.27 4.80
C GLU A 60 7.24 -2.96 4.43
N SER A 61 8.22 -2.24 3.88
CA SER A 61 9.54 -2.80 3.59
C SER A 61 10.69 -1.79 3.62
N VAL A 62 11.90 -2.33 3.64
CA VAL A 62 13.16 -1.59 3.51
C VAL A 62 14.02 -2.23 2.44
N ASP A 63 14.48 -1.44 1.47
CA ASP A 63 15.67 -1.81 0.69
C ASP A 63 16.91 -1.24 1.39
N PHE A 64 17.85 -2.10 1.77
CA PHE A 64 19.08 -1.69 2.44
C PHE A 64 20.27 -1.76 1.51
N GLN A 65 20.95 -0.63 1.28
CA GLN A 65 22.20 -0.57 0.53
C GLN A 65 23.39 -0.88 1.43
N ARG A 66 24.01 -2.04 1.23
CA ARG A 66 25.07 -2.53 2.13
C ARG A 66 26.32 -1.66 2.17
N ALA A 67 26.65 -1.00 1.06
CA ALA A 67 27.94 -0.30 0.92
C ALA A 67 28.04 1.00 1.74
N ASN A 68 26.93 1.72 1.88
CA ASN A 68 26.91 3.05 2.50
C ASN A 68 25.83 3.20 3.58
N GLY A 69 25.07 2.12 3.87
CA GLY A 69 24.02 2.14 4.87
C GLY A 69 22.79 2.97 4.49
N SER A 70 22.54 3.20 3.20
CA SER A 70 21.31 3.87 2.78
C SER A 70 20.10 2.92 2.95
N CYS A 71 19.07 3.37 3.66
CA CYS A 71 17.77 2.72 3.78
C CYS A 71 16.80 3.39 2.82
N PHE A 72 16.07 2.62 2.04
CA PHE A 72 14.92 3.09 1.28
C PHE A 72 13.68 2.49 1.92
N LEU A 73 12.94 3.29 2.69
CA LEU A 73 11.74 2.85 3.39
C LEU A 73 10.54 2.99 2.44
N GLN A 74 9.74 1.94 2.37
CA GLN A 74 8.74 1.79 1.33
C GLN A 74 7.39 1.42 1.94
N PRO A 75 6.30 1.98 1.39
CA PRO A 75 4.96 1.68 1.85
C PRO A 75 4.36 0.42 1.22
N ILE A 76 5.17 -0.33 0.48
CA ILE A 76 4.80 -1.58 -0.18
C ILE A 76 5.82 -2.65 0.16
N SER A 77 5.45 -3.90 -0.04
CA SER A 77 6.32 -5.07 -0.01
C SER A 77 5.99 -5.98 -1.18
N GLU A 78 6.85 -6.95 -1.46
CA GLU A 78 6.57 -8.03 -2.41
C GLU A 78 5.30 -8.83 -2.05
N ARG A 79 4.80 -8.72 -0.82
CA ARG A 79 3.55 -9.34 -0.37
C ARG A 79 2.32 -8.49 -0.72
N SER A 80 2.37 -7.17 -0.48
CA SER A 80 1.25 -6.27 -0.76
C SER A 80 1.13 -5.91 -2.23
N SER A 81 2.25 -5.82 -2.95
CA SER A 81 2.27 -5.53 -4.39
C SER A 81 2.20 -6.78 -5.29
N GLY A 82 2.25 -7.97 -4.70
CA GLY A 82 2.67 -9.18 -5.41
C GLY A 82 4.17 -9.16 -5.72
N LYS A 83 4.80 -10.34 -5.82
CA LYS A 83 6.26 -10.50 -5.85
C LYS A 83 6.96 -9.82 -7.04
N SER A 84 6.19 -9.25 -7.96
CA SER A 84 6.58 -8.71 -9.24
C SER A 84 7.37 -7.41 -9.21
N LEU A 85 7.28 -6.62 -8.15
CA LEU A 85 8.07 -5.38 -8.02
C LEU A 85 9.52 -5.61 -7.62
N LEU A 86 9.85 -6.83 -7.21
CA LEU A 86 11.15 -7.15 -6.67
C LEU A 86 12.19 -7.32 -7.79
N LYS A 87 13.07 -6.34 -7.95
CA LYS A 87 14.19 -6.39 -8.90
C LYS A 87 15.39 -7.07 -8.25
N ARG A 88 15.99 -8.06 -8.92
CA ARG A 88 17.13 -8.86 -8.42
C ARG A 88 18.42 -8.74 -9.23
N ASN A 89 18.36 -8.09 -10.38
CA ASN A 89 19.46 -8.02 -11.36
C ASN A 89 20.20 -6.68 -11.33
N TYR A 90 20.37 -6.09 -10.14
CA TYR A 90 21.18 -4.87 -10.01
C TYR A 90 22.68 -5.18 -10.22
N PRO A 91 23.43 -4.37 -10.98
CA PRO A 91 24.88 -4.53 -11.10
C PRO A 91 25.55 -4.48 -9.72
N GLY A 92 26.36 -5.49 -9.40
CA GLY A 92 27.01 -5.61 -8.09
C GLY A 92 26.08 -5.96 -6.92
N HIS A 93 24.80 -6.24 -7.21
CA HIS A 93 23.76 -6.65 -6.26
C HIS A 93 23.66 -5.83 -4.97
N PRO A 94 23.75 -4.49 -4.97
CA PRO A 94 24.12 -3.70 -3.78
C PRO A 94 23.06 -3.64 -2.67
N TYR A 95 21.86 -4.17 -2.89
CA TYR A 95 20.70 -4.04 -2.01
C TYR A 95 20.28 -5.41 -1.44
N ASP A 96 19.74 -5.40 -0.22
CA ASP A 96 18.88 -6.47 0.30
C ASP A 96 17.51 -5.91 0.62
N HIS A 97 16.46 -6.63 0.24
CA HIS A 97 15.09 -6.27 0.54
C HIS A 97 14.63 -6.94 1.84
N TRP A 98 13.99 -6.17 2.71
CA TRP A 98 13.47 -6.64 3.99
C TRP A 98 12.00 -6.31 4.07
N ALA A 99 11.16 -7.33 3.96
CA ALA A 99 9.71 -7.21 3.99
C ALA A 99 9.19 -7.41 5.41
N ARG A 100 8.42 -6.44 5.93
CA ARG A 100 7.90 -6.53 7.29
C ARG A 100 6.97 -7.71 7.41
N ASN A 101 7.20 -8.53 8.43
CA ASN A 101 6.32 -9.57 8.91
C ASN A 101 5.08 -8.92 9.50
N HIS A 102 4.17 -8.49 8.63
CA HIS A 102 2.78 -8.44 9.01
C HIS A 102 2.40 -9.89 9.26
N GLY A 103 2.39 -10.31 10.53
CA GLY A 103 1.61 -11.47 10.93
C GLY A 103 0.28 -11.36 10.21
N THR A 104 -0.22 -12.47 9.65
CA THR A 104 -1.49 -12.56 8.92
C THR A 104 -2.41 -11.46 9.41
N PRO A 105 -2.86 -10.50 8.58
CA PRO A 105 -3.58 -9.33 9.07
C PRO A 105 -4.59 -9.86 10.07
N THR A 106 -4.41 -9.49 11.35
CA THR A 106 -5.29 -10.02 12.39
C THR A 106 -6.68 -9.74 11.86
N PRO A 107 -7.52 -10.77 11.61
CA PRO A 107 -8.86 -10.52 11.13
C PRO A 107 -9.42 -9.49 12.10
N ALA A 108 -9.94 -8.37 11.59
CA ALA A 108 -10.67 -7.42 12.41
C ALA A 108 -11.53 -8.22 13.39
N PRO A 109 -11.51 -7.89 14.70
CA PRO A 109 -11.95 -8.79 15.76
C PRO A 109 -13.25 -9.46 15.35
N ALA A 110 -13.21 -10.79 15.25
CA ALA A 110 -14.37 -11.58 14.90
C ALA A 110 -15.46 -11.28 15.93
N HIS A 111 -16.45 -10.48 15.55
CA HIS A 111 -17.77 -10.58 16.16
C HIS A 111 -18.12 -12.06 16.07
N ARG A 112 -18.33 -12.73 17.22
CA ARG A 112 -18.54 -14.18 17.33
C ARG A 112 -19.50 -14.67 16.23
N ILE A 113 -18.96 -15.26 15.16
CA ILE A 113 -19.75 -15.99 14.18
C ILE A 113 -19.87 -17.42 14.70
N VAL A 114 -20.96 -17.67 15.42
CA VAL A 114 -21.58 -19.00 15.44
C VAL A 114 -21.80 -19.37 13.98
N ALA A 115 -21.41 -20.59 13.56
CA ALA A 115 -21.58 -21.07 12.18
C ALA A 115 -22.96 -20.70 11.63
N ALA A 116 -23.01 -19.60 10.88
CA ALA A 116 -24.21 -19.07 10.30
C ALA A 116 -24.36 -19.69 8.91
N ALA A 117 -25.60 -19.84 8.49
CA ALA A 117 -26.04 -20.14 7.13
C ALA A 117 -25.20 -19.39 6.07
N PRO A 118 -25.20 -19.85 4.79
CA PRO A 118 -24.64 -19.07 3.68
C PRO A 118 -25.03 -17.59 3.85
N PRO A 119 -24.08 -16.64 3.70
CA PRO A 119 -24.40 -15.24 3.92
C PRO A 119 -25.61 -14.91 3.08
N ASP A 120 -26.63 -14.32 3.71
CA ASP A 120 -27.68 -13.63 2.99
C ASP A 120 -27.01 -12.77 1.90
N PRO A 121 -27.61 -12.63 0.71
CA PRO A 121 -27.07 -11.75 -0.30
C PRO A 121 -26.75 -10.43 0.38
N VAL A 122 -25.46 -10.06 0.34
CA VAL A 122 -24.97 -8.80 0.90
C VAL A 122 -25.98 -7.75 0.45
N PRO A 123 -26.73 -7.11 1.37
CA PRO A 123 -27.68 -6.09 0.95
C PRO A 123 -26.88 -5.15 0.09
N ALA A 124 -27.42 -4.83 -1.10
CA ALA A 124 -26.81 -3.84 -1.97
C ALA A 124 -26.35 -2.68 -1.07
N PRO A 125 -25.11 -2.18 -1.25
CA PRO A 125 -24.64 -1.05 -0.46
C PRO A 125 -25.77 -0.01 -0.44
N PRO A 126 -26.05 0.64 0.70
CA PRO A 126 -27.09 1.67 0.73
C PRO A 126 -26.90 2.54 -0.52
N SER A 127 -28.00 2.80 -1.23
CA SER A 127 -28.05 3.62 -2.45
C SER A 127 -27.74 5.10 -2.17
N SER A 128 -26.75 5.31 -1.31
CA SER A 128 -26.08 6.53 -0.97
C SER A 128 -24.62 6.10 -0.92
N ALA A 129 -24.00 6.04 -2.11
CA ALA A 129 -22.58 6.32 -2.21
C ALA A 129 -22.27 7.51 -1.28
N PRO A 130 -21.09 7.56 -0.62
CA PRO A 130 -20.66 8.86 -0.11
C PRO A 130 -20.82 9.82 -1.29
N GLU A 131 -21.72 10.80 -1.11
CA GLU A 131 -21.92 11.86 -2.07
C GLU A 131 -20.51 12.34 -2.41
N MET A 132 -20.14 12.25 -3.68
CA MET A 132 -18.87 12.72 -4.22
C MET A 132 -18.83 14.25 -4.04
N ALA A 133 -18.74 14.70 -2.79
CA ALA A 133 -18.29 16.03 -2.49
C ALA A 133 -16.86 16.07 -3.02
N SER A 134 -16.58 17.09 -3.84
CA SER A 134 -15.31 17.42 -4.49
C SER A 134 -14.88 16.54 -5.68
N GLY A 135 -15.18 17.02 -6.89
CA GLY A 135 -14.36 16.91 -8.12
C GLY A 135 -13.66 15.57 -8.41
N GLY A 136 -14.01 14.94 -9.53
CA GLY A 136 -13.37 13.71 -10.01
C GLY A 136 -12.64 13.92 -11.33
N CYS A 137 -11.70 13.02 -11.62
CA CYS A 137 -11.14 12.85 -12.94
C CYS A 137 -11.63 11.53 -13.52
N SER A 138 -11.89 11.52 -14.83
CA SER A 138 -12.35 10.32 -15.55
C SER A 138 -11.33 9.94 -16.62
N TRP A 139 -11.17 8.65 -16.84
CA TRP A 139 -10.31 8.09 -17.89
C TRP A 139 -11.10 7.10 -18.74
N SER A 140 -10.98 7.23 -20.06
CA SER A 140 -11.33 6.16 -20.99
C SER A 140 -10.15 5.21 -21.08
N THR A 141 -10.33 3.94 -20.74
CA THR A 141 -9.27 2.93 -20.78
C THR A 141 -9.58 1.77 -21.72
N ASP A 142 -8.57 0.97 -22.05
CA ASP A 142 -8.70 -0.23 -22.89
C ASP A 142 -9.67 -1.29 -22.30
N PHE A 143 -9.98 -1.19 -21.00
CA PHE A 143 -10.81 -2.15 -20.25
C PHE A 143 -12.07 -1.49 -19.64
N GLY A 144 -12.46 -0.34 -20.19
CA GLY A 144 -13.63 0.42 -19.74
C GLY A 144 -13.27 1.73 -19.02
N PRO A 145 -14.27 2.55 -18.65
CA PRO A 145 -14.03 3.77 -17.91
C PRO A 145 -13.42 3.49 -16.53
N LEU A 146 -12.62 4.42 -16.05
CA LEU A 146 -12.08 4.47 -14.69
C LEU A 146 -12.26 5.89 -14.14
N ASP A 147 -12.91 6.02 -12.99
CA ASP A 147 -13.09 7.28 -12.30
C ASP A 147 -12.25 7.32 -11.03
N LEU A 148 -11.48 8.40 -10.84
CA LEU A 148 -10.72 8.65 -9.62
C LEU A 148 -11.10 10.02 -9.04
N PRO A 149 -11.09 10.19 -7.71
CA PRO A 149 -11.19 11.52 -7.12
C PRO A 149 -10.01 12.41 -7.56
N ALA A 150 -10.24 13.72 -7.69
CA ALA A 150 -9.21 14.67 -8.13
C ALA A 150 -8.01 14.73 -7.15
N HIS A 151 -8.26 14.49 -5.86
CA HIS A 151 -7.24 14.19 -4.87
C HIS A 151 -7.26 12.70 -4.59
N LEU A 152 -6.17 12.00 -4.88
CA LEU A 152 -6.08 10.57 -4.59
C LEU A 152 -5.88 10.33 -3.10
N PRO A 153 -6.71 9.50 -2.45
CA PRO A 153 -6.43 8.98 -1.10
C PRO A 153 -5.22 8.02 -1.14
N ASP A 154 -4.63 7.72 0.03
CA ASP A 154 -3.51 6.77 0.17
C ASP A 154 -3.89 5.33 -0.28
N ASP A 155 -5.18 5.01 -0.28
CA ASP A 155 -5.74 3.76 -0.79
C ASP A 155 -7.01 4.01 -1.60
N VAL A 156 -7.21 3.24 -2.66
CA VAL A 156 -8.33 3.39 -3.59
C VAL A 156 -9.12 2.10 -3.74
N ARG A 157 -10.44 2.25 -3.79
CA ARG A 157 -11.37 1.27 -4.35
C ARG A 157 -12.13 1.91 -5.51
N LEU A 158 -11.85 1.47 -6.73
CA LEU A 158 -12.36 2.13 -7.93
C LEU A 158 -13.15 1.14 -8.76
N GLY A 159 -14.33 1.51 -9.22
CA GLY A 159 -15.01 0.74 -10.26
C GLY A 159 -14.26 0.91 -11.58
N TYR A 160 -14.22 -0.15 -12.39
CA TYR A 160 -13.84 -0.02 -13.80
C TYR A 160 -14.72 -0.91 -14.68
N GLY A 161 -15.01 -0.40 -15.87
CA GLY A 161 -15.94 -1.07 -16.79
C GLY A 161 -17.37 -1.18 -16.23
N ASP A 162 -18.25 -1.81 -17.00
CA ASP A 162 -19.68 -1.90 -16.67
C ASP A 162 -20.06 -3.22 -15.98
N GLU A 163 -19.12 -4.16 -15.86
CA GLU A 163 -19.38 -5.52 -15.35
C GLU A 163 -19.14 -5.67 -13.85
N GLY A 164 -19.11 -4.56 -13.10
CA GLY A 164 -18.85 -4.56 -11.66
C GLY A 164 -17.39 -4.92 -11.31
N GLY A 165 -16.47 -4.73 -12.26
CA GLY A 165 -15.04 -4.81 -12.00
C GLY A 165 -14.61 -3.69 -11.06
N PHE A 166 -13.63 -3.97 -10.20
CA PHE A 166 -13.05 -2.95 -9.35
C PHE A 166 -11.55 -3.14 -9.15
N ILE A 167 -10.88 -2.04 -8.87
CA ILE A 167 -9.49 -1.96 -8.46
C ILE A 167 -9.44 -1.74 -6.96
N LEU A 168 -8.55 -2.45 -6.29
CA LEU A 168 -8.09 -2.14 -4.95
C LEU A 168 -6.60 -1.87 -5.02
N GLY A 169 -6.14 -0.73 -4.54
CA GLY A 169 -4.72 -0.42 -4.57
C GLY A 169 -4.31 0.67 -3.61
N GLN A 170 -3.03 0.74 -3.33
CA GLN A 170 -2.41 1.85 -2.62
C GLN A 170 -1.95 2.89 -3.63
N VAL A 171 -2.02 4.15 -3.24
CA VAL A 171 -1.59 5.29 -4.05
C VAL A 171 -0.33 5.89 -3.46
N PHE A 172 0.68 6.06 -4.31
CA PHE A 172 1.92 6.75 -3.96
C PHE A 172 2.26 7.75 -5.05
N ASP A 173 2.23 9.03 -4.69
CA ASP A 173 2.28 10.18 -5.59
C ASP A 173 1.17 10.14 -6.65
N ARG A 174 1.45 9.49 -7.78
CA ARG A 174 0.54 9.31 -8.91
C ARG A 174 0.62 7.89 -9.46
N ARG A 175 1.04 6.95 -8.62
CA ARG A 175 1.08 5.53 -8.91
C ARG A 175 0.01 4.80 -8.13
N VAL A 176 -0.68 3.89 -8.79
CA VAL A 176 -1.61 2.97 -8.14
C VAL A 176 -1.05 1.57 -8.28
N VAL A 177 -0.76 0.94 -7.14
CA VAL A 177 -0.30 -0.45 -7.06
C VAL A 177 -1.34 -1.27 -6.32
N GLY A 178 -1.74 -2.39 -6.90
CA GLY A 178 -2.71 -3.25 -6.25
C GLY A 178 -3.24 -4.32 -7.19
N ILE A 179 -4.52 -4.62 -7.06
CA ILE A 179 -5.19 -5.66 -7.85
C ILE A 179 -6.39 -5.11 -8.62
N TRP A 180 -6.58 -5.62 -9.83
CA TRP A 180 -7.88 -5.60 -10.50
C TRP A 180 -8.66 -6.85 -10.09
N VAL A 181 -9.98 -6.72 -9.97
CA VAL A 181 -10.88 -7.80 -9.56
C VAL A 181 -12.13 -7.74 -10.43
N GLN A 182 -12.55 -8.88 -10.97
CA GLN A 182 -13.81 -9.04 -11.70
C GLN A 182 -14.70 -10.09 -11.03
N PRO A 183 -16.02 -10.00 -11.20
CA PRO A 183 -16.93 -11.07 -10.80
C PRO A 183 -16.71 -12.35 -11.62
N ARG A 184 -16.37 -12.21 -12.91
CA ARG A 184 -16.16 -13.31 -13.86
C ARG A 184 -15.02 -12.97 -14.83
N SER A 185 -14.28 -13.99 -15.24
CA SER A 185 -13.27 -13.93 -16.29
C SER A 185 -13.01 -15.36 -16.80
N ASP A 186 -12.49 -15.50 -18.01
CA ASP A 186 -12.14 -16.81 -18.60
C ASP A 186 -11.05 -17.55 -17.81
N ARG A 187 -10.32 -16.84 -16.94
CA ARG A 187 -9.27 -17.40 -16.10
C ARG A 187 -9.51 -17.12 -14.62
N MET A 188 -9.32 -18.16 -13.81
CA MET A 188 -9.41 -18.13 -12.36
C MET A 188 -8.04 -18.38 -11.74
N CYS A 189 -7.78 -17.71 -10.63
CA CYS A 189 -6.66 -17.94 -9.74
C CYS A 189 -6.96 -19.07 -8.75
N ASP A 190 -5.90 -19.68 -8.22
CA ASP A 190 -6.01 -20.76 -7.24
C ASP A 190 -6.66 -20.28 -5.93
N ASN A 191 -6.34 -19.05 -5.52
CA ASN A 191 -6.88 -18.40 -4.34
C ASN A 191 -7.79 -17.21 -4.71
N ALA A 192 -8.74 -16.91 -3.82
CA ALA A 192 -9.58 -15.72 -3.94
C ALA A 192 -8.90 -14.51 -3.31
N ARG A 193 -9.10 -13.33 -3.91
CA ARG A 193 -8.81 -12.01 -3.31
C ARG A 193 -10.03 -11.13 -3.46
N ALA A 194 -10.34 -10.35 -2.42
CA ALA A 194 -11.50 -9.46 -2.37
C ALA A 194 -12.83 -10.13 -2.82
N GLY A 195 -13.02 -11.40 -2.43
CA GLY A 195 -14.22 -12.17 -2.72
C GLY A 195 -14.29 -12.81 -4.11
N SER A 196 -13.30 -12.64 -4.98
CA SER A 196 -13.27 -13.26 -6.31
C SER A 196 -11.99 -14.07 -6.57
N ARG A 197 -12.09 -15.10 -7.41
CA ARG A 197 -10.92 -15.80 -7.99
C ARG A 197 -10.49 -15.21 -9.33
N HIS A 198 -11.17 -14.19 -9.84
CA HIS A 198 -10.83 -13.51 -11.08
C HIS A 198 -10.17 -12.18 -10.72
N TRP A 199 -8.87 -12.21 -10.51
CA TRP A 199 -8.11 -11.03 -10.11
C TRP A 199 -6.69 -11.11 -10.68
N GLY A 200 -5.99 -9.99 -10.61
CA GLY A 200 -4.58 -9.96 -10.91
C GLY A 200 -3.94 -8.63 -10.53
N GLN A 201 -2.62 -8.54 -10.60
CA GLN A 201 -1.88 -7.35 -10.19
C GLN A 201 -2.02 -6.21 -11.20
N ILE A 202 -1.97 -4.97 -10.72
CA ILE A 202 -1.86 -3.74 -11.52
C ILE A 202 -0.73 -2.84 -11.02
N HIS A 203 -0.07 -2.15 -11.94
CA HIS A 203 0.75 -0.98 -11.67
C HIS A 203 0.35 0.13 -12.64
N PHE A 204 -0.28 1.19 -12.15
CA PHE A 204 -0.65 2.35 -12.95
C PHE A 204 0.23 3.54 -12.60
N ASP A 205 0.64 4.30 -13.61
CA ASP A 205 1.25 5.62 -13.53
C ASP A 205 0.31 6.64 -14.17
N ILE A 206 -0.02 7.69 -13.42
CA ILE A 206 -0.84 8.81 -13.85
C ILE A 206 0.06 10.03 -14.02
N ASP A 207 0.16 10.57 -15.23
CA ASP A 207 1.10 11.66 -15.52
C ASP A 207 0.68 13.02 -14.95
N ARG A 208 -0.62 13.23 -14.70
CA ARG A 208 -1.28 14.36 -14.01
C ARG A 208 -2.77 14.03 -13.86
N PRO A 209 -3.51 14.70 -12.94
CA PRO A 209 -4.96 14.55 -12.86
C PRO A 209 -5.61 14.76 -14.24
N GLY A 210 -6.40 13.78 -14.69
CA GLY A 210 -7.09 13.80 -16.00
C GLY A 210 -6.15 13.80 -17.20
N GLY A 211 -4.88 13.42 -17.00
CA GLY A 211 -3.90 13.23 -18.06
C GLY A 211 -3.87 11.79 -18.56
N ARG A 212 -2.72 11.32 -19.01
CA ARG A 212 -2.53 9.95 -19.48
C ARG A 212 -2.36 8.99 -18.31
N LEU A 213 -3.09 7.88 -18.36
CA LEU A 213 -2.89 6.71 -17.53
C LEU A 213 -2.09 5.68 -18.32
N THR A 214 -0.94 5.29 -17.79
CA THR A 214 -0.12 4.18 -18.33
C THR A 214 -0.06 3.09 -17.29
N GLY A 215 -0.54 1.91 -17.62
CA GLY A 215 -0.65 0.80 -16.69
C GLY A 215 -0.05 -0.48 -17.23
N LEU A 216 0.35 -1.34 -16.31
CA LEU A 216 0.62 -2.75 -16.54
C LEU A 216 -0.36 -3.58 -15.70
N TRP A 217 -0.79 -4.71 -16.23
CA TRP A 217 -1.56 -5.71 -15.51
C TRP A 217 -1.04 -7.13 -15.73
N GLY A 218 -1.32 -8.00 -14.76
CA GLY A 218 -0.99 -9.42 -14.76
C GLY A 218 -2.18 -10.25 -14.28
N MET A 219 -2.11 -11.58 -14.42
CA MET A 219 -3.11 -12.51 -13.88
C MET A 219 -2.63 -13.06 -12.54
N CYS A 220 -3.50 -13.12 -11.54
CA CYS A 220 -3.16 -13.70 -10.24
C CYS A 220 -1.87 -13.08 -9.68
N ASP A 221 -0.94 -13.90 -9.20
CA ASP A 221 0.38 -13.44 -8.70
C ASP A 221 1.42 -13.21 -9.81
N ASP A 222 1.06 -13.37 -11.09
CA ASP A 222 1.99 -13.12 -12.18
C ASP A 222 2.36 -11.63 -12.26
N PRO A 223 3.63 -11.32 -12.56
CA PRO A 223 4.04 -9.94 -12.76
C PRO A 223 3.24 -9.19 -13.82
N PRO A 224 2.79 -7.95 -13.53
CA PRO A 224 2.20 -7.09 -14.53
C PRO A 224 3.14 -6.86 -15.70
N ASN A 225 2.76 -7.38 -16.86
CA ASN A 225 3.54 -7.25 -18.10
C ASN A 225 2.68 -6.94 -19.32
N ARG A 226 1.35 -6.87 -19.17
CA ARG A 226 0.42 -6.53 -20.24
C ARG A 226 -0.01 -5.07 -20.10
N PRO A 227 -0.10 -4.32 -21.20
CA PRO A 227 -0.46 -2.91 -21.12
C PRO A 227 -1.94 -2.73 -20.73
N TRP A 228 -2.19 -1.69 -19.95
CA TRP A 228 -3.50 -1.09 -19.71
C TRP A 228 -3.35 0.41 -19.91
N ARG A 229 -3.93 0.97 -20.97
CA ARG A 229 -3.77 2.39 -21.30
C ARG A 229 -5.08 3.13 -21.05
N GLY A 230 -4.96 4.41 -20.71
CA GLY A 230 -6.10 5.30 -20.62
C GLY A 230 -5.74 6.75 -20.93
N THR A 231 -6.74 7.48 -21.43
CA THR A 231 -6.65 8.93 -21.66
C THR A 231 -7.70 9.61 -20.81
N GLY A 232 -7.28 10.60 -20.03
CA GLY A 232 -8.18 11.40 -19.23
C GLY A 232 -9.16 12.18 -20.10
N THR A 233 -10.43 12.10 -19.77
CA THR A 233 -11.53 12.75 -20.49
C THR A 233 -11.94 14.07 -19.83
N GLY A 234 -11.42 14.35 -18.63
CA GLY A 234 -11.60 15.62 -17.92
C GLY A 234 -11.36 15.45 -16.42
N CYS A 235 -11.14 16.57 -15.73
CA CYS A 235 -11.24 16.66 -14.28
C CYS A 235 -12.20 17.77 -13.92
N GLU A 236 -13.19 17.45 -13.11
CA GLU A 236 -14.00 18.46 -12.46
C GLU A 236 -13.26 18.93 -11.21
N ALA A 237 -13.11 20.26 -11.05
CA ALA A 237 -12.47 20.80 -9.86
C ALA A 237 -13.35 20.55 -8.63
N ALA A 238 -12.72 20.30 -7.48
CA ALA A 238 -13.42 20.27 -6.21
C ALA A 238 -14.14 21.63 -5.98
N ALA A 239 -15.45 21.60 -5.73
CA ALA A 239 -16.16 22.80 -5.30
C ALA A 239 -15.57 23.32 -3.99
N PRO A 240 -15.36 24.64 -3.82
CA PRO A 240 -14.89 25.18 -2.55
C PRO A 240 -15.87 24.83 -1.43
N PRO A 241 -15.40 24.59 -0.20
CA PRO A 241 -16.28 24.31 0.92
C PRO A 241 -17.28 25.47 1.10
N PRO A 242 -18.54 25.20 1.47
CA PRO A 242 -19.48 26.26 1.76
C PRO A 242 -18.93 27.15 2.90
N PRO A 243 -19.16 28.47 2.85
CA PRO A 243 -18.70 29.37 3.91
C PRO A 243 -19.27 28.91 5.27
N PRO A 244 -18.53 29.11 6.37
CA PRO A 244 -19.01 28.75 7.69
C PRO A 244 -20.33 29.48 7.97
N ARG A 245 -21.32 28.75 8.51
CA ARG A 245 -22.58 29.37 8.94
C ARG A 245 -22.29 30.49 9.95
N PRO A 246 -22.91 31.68 9.80
CA PRO A 246 -22.81 32.73 10.81
C PRO A 246 -23.20 32.17 12.17
N LYS A 247 -22.37 32.40 13.19
CA LYS A 247 -22.75 32.11 14.57
C LYS A 247 -23.90 33.04 14.94
N ALA A 248 -25.03 32.48 15.35
CA ALA A 248 -26.16 33.21 15.92
C ALA A 248 -25.81 33.73 17.32
#